data_AF-A0A520C5K4-F1
#
_entry.id   AF-A0A520C5K4-F1
#
_cell.length_a   1.000
_cell.length_b   1.000
_cell.length_c   1.000
_cell.angle_alpha   90.00
_cell.angle_beta   90.00
_cell.angle_gamma   90.00
#
_symmetry.space_group_name_H-M   'P 1'
#
loop_
_entity.id
_entity.type
_entity.pdbx_description
1 polymer ?
#
loop_
_entity_poly.entity_id
_entity_poly.type
_entity_poly.pdbx_seq_one_letter_code
_entity_poly.pdbx_strand_id
1 'polypeptide(L)' 'MTEYIIIVALIAIAAIAVYQYFGNTVRNQTAAIAMELSGDNGTDAKDAAKAAAANAATEANTKRNLDTYTGNAAK' A
#
# COMPACT_ATOMS: atom_id res chain seq x y z
N MET A 1 -20.19 -19.47 13.16
CA MET A 1 -19.55 -18.36 13.92
C MET A 1 -18.06 -18.31 13.61
N THR A 2 -17.39 -19.46 13.65
CA THR A 2 -15.99 -19.65 13.23
C THR A 2 -15.75 -19.38 11.74
N GLU A 3 -16.70 -19.69 10.84
CA GLU A 3 -16.53 -19.39 9.40
C GLU A 3 -16.40 -17.90 9.12
N TYR A 4 -17.18 -17.07 9.83
CA TYR A 4 -17.10 -15.61 9.69
C TYR A 4 -15.75 -15.06 10.14
N ILE A 5 -15.19 -15.59 11.23
CA ILE A 5 -13.85 -15.21 11.71
C ILE A 5 -12.78 -15.58 10.67
N ILE A 6 -12.89 -16.75 10.06
CA ILE A 6 -11.96 -17.22 9.02
C ILE A 6 -12.05 -16.31 7.78
N ILE A 7 -13.24 -16.00 7.30
CA ILE A 7 -13.43 -15.12 6.12
C ILE A 7 -12.86 -13.72 6.38
N VAL A 8 -13.12 -13.13 7.55
CA VAL A 8 -12.59 -11.81 7.91
C VAL A 8 -11.06 -11.81 7.98
N ALA A 9 -10.47 -12.85 8.58
CA ALA A 9 -9.02 -13.00 8.65
C ALA A 9 -8.38 -13.06 7.25
N LEU A 10 -9.01 -13.78 6.31
CA LEU A 10 -8.51 -13.89 4.93
C LEU A 10 -8.59 -12.54 4.17
N ILE A 11 -9.68 -11.79 4.34
CA ILE A 11 -9.82 -10.46 3.75
C ILE A 11 -8.77 -9.50 4.32
N ALA A 12 -8.53 -9.55 5.64
CA ALA A 12 -7.54 -8.71 6.29
C ALA A 12 -6.13 -8.96 5.75
N ILE A 13 -5.73 -10.23 5.58
CA ILE A 13 -4.42 -10.60 5.02
C ILE A 13 -4.28 -10.13 3.57
N ALA A 14 -5.33 -10.29 2.76
CA ALA A 14 -5.32 -9.87 1.36
C ALA A 14 -5.13 -8.35 1.19
N ALA A 15 -5.59 -7.55 2.15
CA ALA A 15 -5.54 -6.09 2.06
C ALA A 15 -4.24 -5.44 2.58
N ILE A 16 -3.34 -6.21 3.22
CA ILE A 16 -2.13 -5.68 3.88
C ILE A 16 -1.28 -4.83 2.92
N ALA A 17 -1.02 -5.31 1.70
CA ALA A 17 -0.17 -4.61 0.75
C ALA A 17 -0.72 -3.22 0.36
N VAL A 18 -2.02 -3.13 0.07
CA VAL A 18 -2.67 -1.86 -0.31
C VAL A 18 -2.62 -0.85 0.83
N TYR A 19 -2.86 -1.30 2.08
CA TYR A 19 -2.79 -0.40 3.24
C TYR A 19 -1.37 0.07 3.55
N GLN A 20 -0.34 -0.77 3.32
CA GLN A 20 1.05 -0.35 3.44
C GLN A 20 1.38 0.76 2.43
N TYR A 21 1.01 0.58 1.16
CA TYR A 21 1.25 1.59 0.13
C TYR A 21 0.46 2.89 0.37
N PHE A 22 -0.78 2.79 0.86
CA PHE A 22 -1.54 3.95 1.29
C PHE A 22 -0.82 4.71 2.43
N GLY A 23 -0.40 4.01 3.48
CA GLY A 23 0.36 4.60 4.58
C GLY A 23 1.65 5.29 4.13
N ASN A 24 2.38 4.66 3.20
CA ASN A 24 3.58 5.24 2.60
C ASN A 24 3.26 6.51 1.80
N THR A 25 2.16 6.51 1.04
CA THR A 25 1.71 7.69 0.27
C THR A 25 1.43 8.88 1.19
N VAL A 26 0.65 8.67 2.26
CA VAL A 26 0.31 9.73 3.22
C VAL A 26 1.57 10.28 3.90
N ARG A 27 2.44 9.39 4.42
CA ARG A 27 3.68 9.80 5.10
C ARG A 27 4.60 10.61 4.19
N ASN A 28 4.80 10.15 2.95
CA ASN A 28 5.66 10.81 1.98
C ASN A 28 5.08 12.17 1.53
N GLN A 29 3.75 12.28 1.36
CA GLN A 29 3.13 13.58 1.08
C GLN A 29 3.24 14.54 2.26
N THR A 30 3.02 14.07 3.49
CA THR A 30 3.20 14.90 4.68
C THR A 30 4.66 15.38 4.80
N ALA A 31 5.63 14.52 4.52
CA ALA A 31 7.04 14.89 4.48
C ALA A 31 7.32 15.93 3.38
N ALA A 32 6.78 15.76 2.17
CA ALA A 32 6.90 16.74 1.09
C ALA A 32 6.34 18.11 1.51
N ILE A 33 5.14 18.15 2.09
CA ILE A 33 4.52 19.40 2.58
C ILE A 33 5.39 20.05 3.67
N ALA A 34 5.92 19.26 4.60
CA ALA A 34 6.77 19.78 5.68
C ALA A 34 8.08 20.38 5.16
N MET A 35 8.71 19.74 4.16
CA MET A 35 9.93 20.25 3.51
C MET A 35 9.66 21.55 2.75
N GLU A 36 8.60 21.58 1.93
CA GLU A 36 8.23 22.80 1.21
C GLU A 36 7.89 23.95 2.17
N LEU A 37 7.27 23.63 3.32
CA LEU A 37 6.97 24.61 4.37
C LEU A 37 8.23 25.09 5.12
N SER A 38 9.26 24.26 5.27
CA SER A 38 10.57 24.67 5.82
C SER A 38 11.43 25.44 4.81
N GLY A 39 11.00 25.53 3.54
CA GLY A 39 11.76 26.13 2.44
C GLY A 39 12.72 25.18 1.75
N ASP A 40 12.68 23.89 2.10
CA ASP A 40 13.44 22.82 1.45
C ASP A 40 12.67 22.24 0.25
N ASN A 41 13.37 21.50 -0.61
CA ASN A 41 12.76 20.86 -1.77
C ASN A 41 12.09 19.52 -1.40
N GLY A 42 10.77 19.44 -1.53
CA GLY A 42 9.99 18.25 -1.23
C GLY A 42 9.81 17.27 -2.40
N THR A 43 10.49 17.48 -3.53
CA THR A 43 10.28 16.71 -4.78
C THR A 43 10.52 15.21 -4.60
N ASP A 44 11.58 14.81 -3.91
CA ASP A 44 11.91 13.39 -3.73
C ASP A 44 10.83 12.66 -2.94
N ALA A 45 10.34 13.26 -1.86
CA ALA A 45 9.24 12.69 -1.07
C ALA A 45 7.93 12.67 -1.87
N LYS A 46 7.66 13.70 -2.68
CA LYS A 46 6.50 13.71 -3.59
C LYS A 46 6.56 12.55 -4.59
N ASP A 47 7.73 12.30 -5.18
CA ASP A 47 7.87 11.22 -6.17
C ASP A 47 7.84 9.83 -5.52
N ALA A 48 8.36 9.69 -4.30
CA ALA A 48 8.16 8.48 -3.49
C ALA A 48 6.67 8.24 -3.15
N ALA A 49 5.90 9.30 -2.89
CA ALA A 49 4.45 9.19 -2.70
C ALA A 49 3.73 8.72 -3.98
N LYS A 50 4.11 9.25 -5.15
CA LYS A 50 3.55 8.80 -6.44
C LYS A 50 3.88 7.34 -6.72
N ALA A 51 5.11 6.92 -6.45
CA ALA A 51 5.53 5.53 -6.63
C ALA A 51 4.70 4.59 -5.72
N ALA A 52 4.51 4.95 -4.45
CA ALA A 52 3.65 4.20 -3.54
C ALA A 52 2.20 4.13 -4.05
N ALA A 53 1.65 5.23 -4.55
CA ALA A 53 0.30 5.25 -5.14
C ALA A 53 0.18 4.35 -6.39
N ALA A 54 1.17 4.35 -7.27
CA ALA A 54 1.20 3.48 -8.45
C ALA A 54 1.31 1.99 -8.07
N ASN A 55 2.11 1.68 -7.05
CA ASN A 55 2.21 0.32 -6.50
C ASN A 55 0.88 -0.12 -5.87
N ALA A 56 0.21 0.76 -5.12
CA ALA A 56 -1.13 0.50 -4.59
C ALA A 56 -2.13 0.18 -5.71
N ALA A 57 -2.12 0.94 -6.80
CA ALA A 57 -2.97 0.69 -7.96
C ALA A 57 -2.65 -0.65 -8.64
N THR A 58 -1.38 -1.03 -8.70
CA THR A 58 -0.95 -2.32 -9.26
C THR A 58 -1.44 -3.49 -8.40
N GLU A 59 -1.26 -3.40 -7.07
CA GLU A 59 -1.76 -4.43 -6.15
C GLU A 59 -3.29 -4.52 -6.18
N ALA A 60 -4.00 -3.39 -6.25
CA ALA A 60 -5.47 -3.38 -6.33
C ALA A 60 -6.00 -4.12 -7.58
N ASN A 61 -5.24 -4.11 -8.67
CA ASN A 61 -5.58 -4.82 -9.91
C ASN A 61 -5.06 -6.27 -9.94
N THR A 62 -4.24 -6.68 -8.97
CA THR A 62 -3.68 -8.03 -8.91
C THR A 62 -4.73 -9.00 -8.36
N LYS A 63 -5.25 -9.88 -9.21
CA LYS A 63 -6.21 -10.92 -8.80
C LYS A 63 -5.51 -11.98 -7.96
N ARG A 64 -5.79 -11.98 -6.66
CA ARG A 64 -5.39 -13.04 -5.74
C ARG A 64 -6.55 -14.01 -5.53
N ASN A 65 -6.38 -15.24 -5.98
CA ASN A 65 -7.33 -16.33 -5.80
C ASN A 65 -6.57 -17.58 -5.35
N LEU A 66 -7.29 -18.67 -5.09
CA LEU A 66 -6.68 -19.94 -4.70
C LEU A 66 -5.79 -20.54 -5.80
N ASP A 67 -5.90 -20.10 -7.06
CA ASP A 67 -5.03 -20.53 -8.15
C ASP A 67 -3.68 -19.80 -8.13
N THR A 68 -3.64 -18.56 -7.62
CA THR A 68 -2.44 -17.74 -7.49
C THR A 68 -1.79 -17.82 -6.10
N TYR A 69 -2.06 -18.89 -5.35
CA TYR A 69 -1.56 -19.08 -3.98
C TYR A 69 -0.03 -19.35 -3.91
N THR A 70 0.57 -19.85 -5.00
CA THR A 70 2.03 -20.05 -5.09
C THR A 70 2.73 -18.78 -5.58
N GLY A 71 3.87 -18.43 -4.98
CA GLY A 71 4.65 -17.24 -5.36
C GLY A 71 4.21 -15.91 -4.74
N ASN A 72 3.17 -15.89 -3.89
CA ASN A 72 2.69 -14.69 -3.21
C ASN A 72 3.48 -14.29 -1.95
N ALA A 73 4.44 -15.10 -1.50
CA ALA A 73 5.13 -14.93 -0.22
C ALA A 73 6.34 -13.96 -0.26
N ALA A 74 6.65 -13.35 -1.40
CA ALA A 74 7.90 -12.57 -1.57
C ALA A 74 7.80 -11.38 -2.53
N LYS A 75 6.66 -10.68 -2.57
CA LYS A 75 6.57 -9.34 -3.16
C LYS A 75 6.26 -8.32 -2.08
#